data_AF-A0A2Z3GXI5-F1
#
_entry.id   AF-A0A2Z3GXI5-F1
#
_cell.length_a   1.000
_cell.length_b   1.000
_cell.length_c   1.000
_cell.angle_alpha   90.00
_cell.angle_beta   90.00
_cell.angle_gamma   90.00
#
_symmetry.space_group_name_H-M   'P 1'
#
loop_
_entity.id
_entity.type
_entity.pdbx_description
1 polymer ?
#
loop_
_entity_poly.entity_id
_entity_poly.type
_entity_poly.pdbx_seq_one_letter_code
_entity_poly.pdbx_strand_id
1 'polypeptide(L)'
;MVPFVRDRLHRMLAGDNRGVVIGLRRMGTRRRLCKSKRSRLGTICRYLKGNEIRMRYDEYLAKGYPIASGVIEGACRSYVKDRMERSGMRWTRDGAQAMLDVRSEYLNGSWETFQQHRIEAETERLYPNRTVLRGLDWPLAV
;
A
#
# COMPACT_ATOMS: atom_id res chain seq x y z
N MET A 1 -13.11 -5.02 20.07
CA MET A 1 -12.40 -6.31 19.86
C MET A 1 -12.57 -7.19 21.08
N VAL A 2 -12.87 -8.49 20.93
CA VAL A 2 -13.07 -9.41 22.06
C VAL A 2 -11.74 -9.60 22.82
N PRO A 3 -11.69 -9.54 24.17
CA PRO A 3 -10.45 -9.61 24.96
C PRO A 3 -9.56 -10.82 24.63
N PHE A 4 -10.17 -11.96 24.34
CA PHE A 4 -9.50 -13.19 23.91
C PHE A 4 -8.63 -12.99 22.66
N VAL A 5 -9.11 -12.24 21.67
CA VAL A 5 -8.40 -12.00 20.41
C VAL A 5 -7.25 -11.03 20.65
N ARG A 6 -7.50 -9.94 21.38
CA ARG A 6 -6.51 -8.91 21.70
C ARG A 6 -5.28 -9.48 22.40
N ASP A 7 -5.49 -10.32 23.41
CA ASP A 7 -4.42 -11.01 24.15
C ASP A 7 -3.47 -11.81 23.22
N ARG A 8 -4.04 -12.61 22.33
CA ARG A 8 -3.25 -13.42 21.38
C ARG A 8 -2.56 -12.57 20.33
N LEU A 9 -3.23 -11.51 19.87
CA LEU A 9 -2.63 -10.56 18.95
C LEU A 9 -1.41 -9.89 19.58
N HIS A 10 -1.52 -9.39 20.81
CA HIS A 10 -0.37 -8.79 21.51
C HIS A 10 0.80 -9.77 21.66
N ARG A 11 0.52 -11.04 21.97
CA ARG A 11 1.57 -12.07 22.03
C ARG A 11 2.24 -12.30 20.68
N MET A 12 1.47 -12.36 19.59
CA MET A 12 2.03 -12.48 18.23
C MET A 12 2.88 -11.27 17.87
N LEU A 13 2.42 -10.05 18.20
CA LEU A 13 3.16 -8.82 18.00
C LEU A 13 4.46 -8.77 18.82
N ALA A 14 4.48 -9.45 19.97
CA ALA A 14 5.67 -9.63 20.80
C ALA A 14 6.53 -10.85 20.38
N GLY A 15 6.28 -11.46 19.22
CA GLY A 15 7.07 -12.58 18.69
C GLY A 15 6.66 -13.97 19.21
N ASP A 16 5.70 -14.07 20.15
CA ASP A 16 5.28 -15.34 20.77
C ASP A 16 4.21 -16.10 19.94
N ASN A 17 4.49 -16.31 18.66
CA ASN A 17 3.61 -17.07 17.76
C ASN A 17 3.47 -18.53 18.21
N ARG A 18 4.58 -19.13 18.63
CA ARG A 18 4.64 -20.52 19.08
C ARG A 18 3.82 -20.75 20.35
N GLY A 19 3.92 -19.88 21.34
CA GLY A 19 3.12 -19.97 22.57
C GLY A 19 1.63 -19.79 22.31
N VAL A 20 1.24 -18.91 21.39
CA VAL A 20 -0.15 -18.77 20.96
C VAL A 20 -0.67 -20.06 20.31
N VAL A 21 0.07 -20.68 19.40
CA VAL A 21 -0.32 -21.96 18.77
C VAL A 21 -0.46 -23.08 19.81
N ILE A 22 0.49 -23.19 20.75
CA ILE A 22 0.44 -24.17 21.83
C ILE A 22 -0.81 -23.93 22.70
N GLY A 23 -1.07 -22.68 23.09
CA GLY A 23 -2.24 -22.30 23.88
C GLY A 23 -3.55 -22.63 23.16
N LEU A 24 -3.65 -22.31 21.87
CA LEU A 24 -4.80 -22.62 21.02
C LEU A 24 -5.10 -24.13 20.98
N ARG A 25 -4.08 -24.96 20.75
CA ARG A 25 -4.22 -26.43 20.77
C ARG A 25 -4.68 -26.94 22.13
N ARG A 26 -4.05 -26.50 23.22
CA ARG A 26 -4.40 -26.90 24.60
C ARG A 26 -5.86 -26.57 24.93
N MET A 27 -6.31 -25.36 24.59
CA MET A 27 -7.71 -24.96 24.80
C MET A 27 -8.68 -25.80 23.96
N GLY A 28 -8.32 -26.12 22.71
CA GLY A 28 -9.12 -26.99 21.85
C GLY A 28 -9.35 -28.37 22.45
N THR A 29 -8.31 -28.97 23.03
CA THR A 29 -8.38 -30.25 23.73
C THR A 29 -9.21 -30.15 25.01
N ARG A 30 -8.92 -29.17 25.88
CA ARG A 30 -9.63 -29.00 27.17
C ARG A 30 -11.11 -28.73 27.00
N ARG A 31 -11.49 -27.93 26.00
CA ARG A 31 -12.90 -27.60 25.70
C ARG A 31 -13.65 -28.68 24.92
N ARG A 32 -13.00 -29.83 24.64
CA ARG A 32 -13.58 -30.97 23.89
C ARG A 32 -14.33 -30.51 22.63
N LEU A 33 -13.69 -29.67 21.81
CA LEU A 33 -14.32 -29.12 20.61
C LEU A 33 -14.81 -30.23 19.68
N CYS A 34 -16.00 -30.02 19.10
CA CYS A 34 -16.56 -30.91 18.09
C CYS A 34 -15.63 -31.02 16.86
N LYS A 35 -15.81 -32.07 16.06
CA LYS A 35 -14.94 -32.39 14.91
C LYS A 35 -14.73 -31.19 13.98
N SER A 36 -15.80 -30.48 13.60
CA SER A 36 -15.73 -29.30 12.73
C SER A 36 -14.89 -28.17 13.34
N LYS A 37 -15.14 -27.80 14.60
CA LYS A 37 -14.38 -26.74 15.30
C LYS A 37 -12.92 -27.13 15.51
N ARG A 38 -12.64 -28.41 15.79
CA ARG A 38 -11.27 -28.94 15.93
C ARG A 38 -10.51 -28.90 14.60
N SER A 39 -11.18 -29.24 13.50
CA SER A 39 -10.60 -29.14 12.15
C SER A 39 -10.21 -27.70 11.83
N ARG A 40 -11.14 -26.74 12.02
CA ARG A 40 -10.87 -25.31 11.84
C ARG A 40 -9.70 -24.81 12.70
N LEU A 41 -9.66 -25.20 13.97
CA LEU A 41 -8.54 -24.88 14.87
C LEU A 41 -7.21 -25.45 14.35
N GLY A 42 -7.24 -26.68 13.81
CA GLY A 42 -6.10 -27.32 13.17
C GLY A 42 -5.57 -26.52 11.98
N THR A 43 -6.46 -26.06 11.10
CA THR A 43 -6.12 -25.19 9.96
C THR A 43 -5.46 -23.89 10.42
N ILE A 44 -6.05 -23.20 11.41
CA ILE A 44 -5.49 -21.97 11.97
C ILE A 44 -4.09 -22.22 12.54
N CYS A 45 -3.93 -23.25 13.38
CA CYS A 45 -2.63 -23.57 13.97
C CYS A 45 -1.58 -23.93 12.92
N ARG A 46 -1.98 -24.60 11.84
CA ARG A 46 -1.09 -24.95 10.73
C ARG A 46 -0.65 -23.71 9.96
N TYR A 47 -1.57 -22.81 9.66
CA TYR A 47 -1.28 -21.55 9.00
C TYR A 47 -0.31 -20.69 9.82
N LEU A 48 -0.59 -20.51 11.10
CA LEU A 48 0.27 -19.73 12.01
C LEU A 48 1.68 -20.32 12.11
N LYS A 49 1.78 -21.64 12.26
CA LYS A 49 3.08 -22.32 12.30
C LYS A 49 3.83 -22.23 10.97
N GLY A 50 3.14 -22.39 9.84
CA GLY A 50 3.76 -22.33 8.51
C GLY A 50 4.26 -20.94 8.13
N ASN A 51 3.71 -19.89 8.73
CA ASN A 51 4.09 -18.50 8.48
C ASN A 51 4.95 -17.88 9.58
N GLU A 52 5.48 -18.66 10.52
CA GLU A 52 6.28 -18.16 11.66
C GLU A 52 7.41 -17.21 11.22
N ILE A 53 8.11 -17.54 10.13
CA ILE A 53 9.19 -16.72 9.55
C ILE A 53 8.68 -15.33 9.09
N ARG A 54 7.44 -15.24 8.60
CA ARG A 54 6.79 -14.00 8.14
C ARG A 54 6.08 -13.24 9.26
N MET A 55 6.03 -13.80 10.46
CA MET A 55 5.32 -13.24 11.61
C MET A 55 6.29 -12.77 12.70
N ARG A 56 7.55 -12.45 12.35
CA ARG A 56 8.55 -11.82 13.22
C ARG A 56 8.22 -10.34 13.46
N TYR A 57 7.01 -10.10 13.98
CA TYR A 57 6.43 -8.77 14.11
C TYR A 57 7.18 -7.91 15.14
N ASP A 58 7.72 -8.53 16.18
CA ASP A 58 8.60 -7.90 17.14
C ASP A 58 9.79 -7.21 16.45
N GLU A 59 10.42 -7.90 15.51
CA GLU A 59 11.52 -7.34 14.74
C GLU A 59 11.08 -6.30 13.71
N TYR A 60 9.95 -6.53 13.04
CA TYR A 60 9.43 -5.57 12.07
C TYR A 60 9.03 -4.26 12.75
N LEU A 61 8.38 -4.34 13.90
CA LEU A 61 8.01 -3.19 14.71
C LEU A 61 9.24 -2.47 15.26
N ALA A 62 10.24 -3.20 15.74
CA ALA A 62 11.51 -2.60 16.19
C ALA A 62 12.25 -1.86 15.06
N LYS A 63 12.09 -2.30 13.81
CA LYS A 63 12.63 -1.65 12.60
C LYS A 63 11.74 -0.55 12.03
N GLY A 64 10.57 -0.29 12.63
CA GLY A 64 9.61 0.70 12.13
C GLY A 64 8.89 0.29 10.84
N TYR A 65 8.89 -1.00 10.49
CA TYR A 65 8.21 -1.47 9.29
C TYR A 65 6.69 -1.48 9.47
N PRO A 66 5.94 -1.11 8.42
CA PRO A 66 4.48 -1.20 8.46
C PRO A 66 4.06 -2.67 8.46
N ILE A 67 3.36 -3.09 9.51
CA ILE A 67 2.82 -4.46 9.65
C ILE A 67 1.32 -4.56 9.38
N ALA A 68 0.64 -3.43 9.22
CA ALA A 68 -0.78 -3.35 8.94
C ALA A 68 -1.03 -3.27 7.43
N SER A 69 -1.91 -4.13 6.91
CA SER A 69 -2.32 -4.06 5.50
C SER A 69 -3.21 -2.85 5.22
N GLY A 70 -3.82 -2.22 6.22
CA GLY A 70 -4.80 -1.14 6.03
C GLY A 70 -4.25 0.07 5.27
N VAL A 71 -2.98 0.46 5.49
CA VAL A 71 -2.35 1.55 4.73
C VAL A 71 -2.16 1.16 3.26
N ILE A 72 -1.73 -0.09 3.02
CA ILE A 72 -1.54 -0.63 1.68
C ILE A 72 -2.88 -0.81 0.95
N GLU A 73 -3.89 -1.36 1.62
CA GLU A 73 -5.25 -1.51 1.09
C GLU A 73 -5.89 -0.16 0.82
N GLY A 74 -5.68 0.80 1.72
CA GLY A 74 -6.10 2.19 1.55
C GLY A 74 -5.49 2.81 0.30
N ALA A 75 -4.18 2.66 0.11
CA ALA A 75 -3.49 3.09 -1.09
C ALA A 75 -4.02 2.37 -2.34
N CYS A 76 -4.09 1.04 -2.37
CA CYS A 76 -4.64 0.30 -3.52
C CYS A 76 -6.05 0.76 -3.89
N ARG A 77 -6.88 1.11 -2.89
CA ARG A 77 -8.22 1.65 -3.13
C ARG A 77 -8.17 3.07 -3.70
N SER A 78 -7.56 4.02 -2.98
CA SER A 78 -7.63 5.45 -3.33
C SER A 78 -6.74 5.83 -4.51
N TYR A 79 -5.55 5.23 -4.60
CA TYR A 79 -4.59 5.49 -5.66
C TYR A 79 -5.01 4.80 -6.95
N VAL A 80 -5.28 3.49 -6.91
CA VAL A 80 -5.56 2.69 -8.10
C VAL A 80 -7.05 2.63 -8.40
N LYS A 81 -7.86 2.00 -7.53
CA LYS A 81 -9.24 1.63 -7.89
C LYS A 81 -10.12 2.83 -8.20
N ASP A 82 -10.09 3.87 -7.36
CA ASP A 82 -10.93 5.06 -7.52
C ASP A 82 -10.71 5.76 -8.87
N ARG A 83 -9.51 5.63 -9.46
CA ARG A 83 -9.20 6.19 -10.77
C ARG A 83 -9.44 5.20 -11.90
N MET A 84 -9.05 3.94 -11.71
CA MET A 84 -8.90 2.97 -12.81
C MET A 84 -10.17 2.16 -13.07
N GLU A 85 -11.06 2.00 -12.08
CA GLU A 85 -12.24 1.13 -12.15
C GLU A 85 -13.56 1.90 -12.38
N ARG A 86 -13.51 3.11 -12.93
CA ARG A 86 -14.74 3.85 -13.27
C ARG A 86 -15.40 3.31 -14.55
N SER A 87 -16.71 3.50 -14.68
CA SER A 87 -17.50 3.02 -15.80
C SER A 87 -16.93 3.44 -17.15
N GLY A 88 -16.83 2.48 -18.08
CA GLY A 88 -16.37 2.70 -19.45
C GLY A 88 -14.85 2.81 -19.62
N MET A 89 -14.06 2.71 -18.55
CA MET A 89 -12.61 2.81 -18.65
C MET A 89 -11.98 1.52 -19.16
N ARG A 90 -11.06 1.66 -20.10
CA ARG A 90 -10.18 0.59 -20.59
C ARG A 90 -8.77 1.12 -20.63
N TRP A 91 -7.84 0.35 -20.12
CA TRP A 91 -6.44 0.74 -19.99
C TRP A 91 -5.55 -0.30 -20.62
N THR A 92 -4.58 0.16 -21.41
CA THR A 92 -3.36 -0.63 -21.65
C THR A 92 -2.49 -0.56 -20.40
N ARG A 93 -1.55 -1.50 -20.25
CA ARG A 93 -0.62 -1.47 -19.12
C ARG A 93 0.17 -0.17 -19.07
N ASP A 94 0.66 0.29 -20.21
CA ASP A 94 1.47 1.52 -20.31
C ASP A 94 0.62 2.76 -20.02
N GLY A 95 -0.62 2.82 -20.52
CA GLY A 95 -1.55 3.91 -20.25
C GLY A 95 -1.97 3.97 -18.77
N ALA A 96 -2.15 2.81 -18.15
CA ALA A 96 -2.40 2.71 -16.71
C ALA A 96 -1.22 3.23 -15.89
N GLN A 97 0.00 2.82 -16.22
CA GLN A 97 1.20 3.27 -15.53
C GLN A 97 1.35 4.80 -15.63
N ALA A 98 1.28 5.35 -16.85
CA ALA A 98 1.41 6.80 -17.07
C ALA A 98 0.36 7.60 -16.28
N MET A 99 -0.89 7.13 -16.21
CA MET A 99 -1.94 7.77 -15.41
C MET A 99 -1.66 7.70 -13.90
N LEU A 100 -1.19 6.56 -13.42
CA LEU A 100 -0.85 6.35 -12.01
C LEU A 100 0.36 7.19 -11.58
N ASP A 101 1.36 7.36 -12.44
CA ASP A 101 2.52 8.21 -12.14
C ASP A 101 2.09 9.66 -11.92
N VAL A 102 1.31 10.22 -12.85
CA VAL A 102 0.76 11.59 -12.72
C VAL A 102 -0.14 11.72 -11.49
N ARG A 103 -0.93 10.69 -11.18
CA ARG A 103 -1.77 10.68 -9.98
C ARG A 103 -0.96 10.62 -8.69
N SER A 104 0.22 10.00 -8.70
CA SER A 104 1.12 9.95 -7.54
C SER A 104 1.51 11.37 -7.13
N GLU A 105 1.95 12.19 -8.08
CA GLU A 105 2.30 13.60 -7.85
C GLU A 105 1.12 14.40 -7.28
N TYR A 106 -0.07 14.16 -7.83
CA TYR A 106 -1.28 14.82 -7.34
C TYR A 106 -1.62 14.44 -5.88
N LEU A 107 -1.59 13.16 -5.53
CA LEU A 107 -1.91 12.70 -4.17
C LEU A 107 -0.82 13.08 -3.15
N ASN A 108 0.43 13.19 -3.59
CA ASN A 108 1.54 13.63 -2.76
C ASN A 108 1.58 15.16 -2.57
N GLY A 109 0.66 15.91 -3.18
CA GLY A 109 0.62 17.38 -3.10
C GLY A 109 1.79 18.06 -3.82
N SER A 110 2.41 17.36 -4.77
CA SER A 110 3.55 17.86 -5.56
C SER A 110 3.14 18.29 -6.98
N TRP A 111 1.84 18.48 -7.19
CA TRP A 111 1.26 18.76 -8.50
C TRP A 111 1.83 20.02 -9.15
N GLU A 112 1.91 21.10 -8.40
CA GLU A 112 2.39 22.40 -8.88
C GLU A 112 3.87 22.31 -9.27
N THR A 113 4.69 21.64 -8.44
CA THR A 113 6.12 21.42 -8.73
C THR A 113 6.31 20.57 -9.99
N PHE A 114 5.56 19.48 -10.11
CA PHE A 114 5.60 18.63 -11.30
C PHE A 114 5.21 19.40 -12.57
N GLN A 115 4.11 20.16 -12.51
CA GLN A 115 3.62 20.93 -13.65
C GLN A 115 4.61 22.03 -14.06
N GLN A 116 5.19 22.75 -13.10
CA GLN A 116 6.20 23.76 -13.36
C GLN A 116 7.42 23.15 -14.06
N HIS A 117 7.96 22.06 -13.51
CA HIS A 117 9.08 21.34 -14.10
C HIS A 117 8.77 20.87 -15.54
N ARG A 118 7.59 20.28 -15.75
CA ARG A 118 7.15 19.81 -17.07
C ARG A 118 7.05 20.97 -18.07
N ILE A 119 6.45 22.09 -17.67
CA ILE A 119 6.33 23.28 -18.53
C ILE A 119 7.71 23.79 -18.92
N GLU A 120 8.63 23.92 -17.96
CA GLU A 120 9.99 24.38 -18.24
C GLU A 120 10.73 23.47 -19.22
N ALA A 121 10.70 22.15 -18.97
CA ALA A 121 11.34 21.16 -19.82
C ALA A 121 10.73 21.12 -21.24
N GLU A 122 9.40 21.14 -21.36
CA GLU A 122 8.76 21.18 -22.69
C GLU A 122 8.99 22.51 -23.40
N THR A 123 9.04 23.63 -22.68
CA THR A 123 9.33 24.93 -23.29
C THR A 123 10.77 24.99 -23.80
N GLU A 124 11.73 24.38 -23.10
CA GLU A 124 13.11 24.25 -23.58
C GLU A 124 13.20 23.32 -24.80
N ARG A 125 12.50 22.18 -24.78
CA ARG A 125 12.45 21.22 -25.89
C ARG A 125 11.82 21.80 -27.15
N LEU A 126 10.69 22.49 -27.02
CA LEU A 126 9.91 23.02 -28.14
C LEU A 126 10.45 24.36 -28.65
N TYR A 127 11.01 25.19 -27.76
CA TYR A 127 11.48 26.54 -28.08
C TYR A 127 12.93 26.76 -27.63
N PRO A 128 13.90 26.00 -28.16
CA PRO A 128 15.31 26.06 -27.72
C PRO A 128 15.94 27.45 -27.94
N ASN A 129 15.48 28.18 -28.95
CA ASN A 129 15.99 29.51 -29.30
C ASN A 129 15.16 30.66 -28.71
N ARG A 130 14.24 30.42 -27.76
CA ARG A 130 13.35 31.46 -27.22
C ARG A 130 14.09 32.66 -26.61
N THR A 131 15.30 32.43 -26.11
CA THR A 131 16.18 33.45 -25.53
C THR A 131 16.66 34.46 -26.56
N VAL A 132 16.78 34.05 -27.83
CA VAL A 132 17.14 34.95 -28.94
C VAL A 132 16.07 36.03 -29.15
N LEU A 133 14.81 35.73 -28.85
CA LEU A 133 13.68 36.66 -29.02
C LEU A 133 13.50 37.63 -27.84
N ARG A 134 14.14 37.41 -26.69
CA ARG A 134 13.94 38.23 -25.47
C ARG A 134 14.44 39.68 -25.58
N GLY A 135 15.25 40.00 -26.58
CA GLY A 135 15.82 41.34 -26.80
C GLY A 135 15.30 42.06 -28.05
N LEU A 136 14.31 41.48 -28.75
CA LEU A 136 13.73 42.08 -29.95
C LEU A 136 12.44 42.81 -29.57
N ASP A 137 12.39 44.11 -29.84
CA ASP A 137 11.18 44.91 -29.68
C ASP A 137 10.25 44.57 -30.84
N TRP A 138 9.12 43.93 -30.55
CA TRP A 138 8.19 43.48 -31.58
C TRP A 138 7.02 44.46 -31.67
N PRO A 139 7.00 45.37 -32.66
CA PRO A 139 5.84 46.22 -32.85
C PRO A 139 4.65 45.31 -33.16
N LEU A 140 3.64 45.32 -32.29
CA LEU A 140 2.36 44.69 -32.60
C LEU A 140 1.83 45.37 -33.86
N ALA A 141 1.46 44.57 -34.86
CA ALA A 141 0.84 45.10 -36.06
C ALA A 141 -0.46 45.80 -35.66
N VAL A 142 -0.48 47.13 -35.77
CA VAL A 142 -1.67 47.97 -35.62
C VAL A 142 -2.49 47.89 -36.89
#